data_AF-A0A1L7XFQ3-F1
#
_entry.id   AF-A0A1L7XFQ3-F1
#
_cell.length_a   1.000
_cell.length_b   1.000
_cell.length_c   1.000
_cell.angle_alpha   90.00
_cell.angle_beta   90.00
_cell.angle_gamma   90.00
#
_symmetry.space_group_name_H-M   'P 1'
#
loop_
_entity.id
_entity.type
_entity.pdbx_description
1 polymer ?
#
loop_
_entity_poly.entity_id
_entity_poly.type
_entity_poly.pdbx_seq_one_letter_code
_entity_poly.pdbx_strand_id
1 'polypeptide(L)' 'MAVTVVVRATYTEERALETFFVQLFGWGKSTILWKRGRFQCTIPRPLRPNEVIQLKEAAQVEHYEQGS' A
#
# COMPACT_ATOMS: atom_id res chain seq x y z
N MET A 1 11.52 -10.56 -6.05
CA MET A 1 11.98 -9.62 -5.00
C MET A 1 10.76 -8.85 -4.52
N ALA A 2 10.51 -8.82 -3.21
CA ALA A 2 9.44 -7.99 -2.65
C ALA A 2 9.93 -6.55 -2.54
N VAL A 3 9.05 -5.58 -2.78
CA VAL A 3 9.35 -4.15 -2.66
C VAL A 3 8.59 -3.56 -1.49
N THR A 4 9.21 -2.62 -0.80
CA THR A 4 8.58 -1.90 0.32
C THR A 4 8.14 -0.53 -0.17
N VAL A 5 6.85 -0.26 -0.04
CA VAL A 5 6.25 1.05 -0.35
C VAL A 5 5.81 1.71 0.94
N VAL A 6 5.99 3.02 1.02
CA VAL A 6 5.50 3.81 2.14
C VAL A 6 4.26 4.55 1.67
N VAL A 7 3.17 4.30 2.39
CA VAL A 7 1.87 4.92 2.15
C VAL A 7 1.58 5.82 3.34
N ARG A 8 1.39 7.11 3.06
CA ARG A 8 0.91 8.07 4.05
C ARG A 8 -0.62 8.11 3.98
N ALA A 9 -1.28 7.51 4.96
CA ALA A 9 -2.73 7.49 5.10
C ALA A 9 -3.11 7.57 6.59
N THR A 10 -4.38 7.83 6.88
CA THR A 10 -4.90 7.82 8.26
C THR A 10 -5.12 6.38 8.75
N TYR A 11 -5.15 6.17 10.07
CA TYR A 11 -5.28 4.82 10.65
C TYR A 11 -6.56 4.09 10.20
N THR A 12 -7.61 4.84 9.85
CA THR A 12 -8.89 4.31 9.36
C THR A 12 -8.78 3.65 7.99
N GLU A 13 -7.69 3.89 7.26
CA GLU A 13 -7.49 3.38 5.91
C GLU A 13 -6.64 2.10 5.86
N GLU A 14 -6.17 1.58 7.00
CA GLU A 14 -5.45 0.30 7.06
C GLU A 14 -6.25 -0.83 6.38
N ARG A 15 -7.56 -0.90 6.69
CA ARG A 15 -8.45 -1.92 6.13
C ARG A 15 -8.71 -1.74 4.64
N ALA A 16 -8.73 -0.49 4.16
CA ALA A 16 -8.88 -0.18 2.75
C ALA A 16 -7.61 -0.57 1.97
N LEU A 17 -6.43 -0.27 2.53
CA LEU A 17 -5.13 -0.70 2.03
C LEU A 17 -5.00 -2.22 1.98
N GLU A 18 -5.38 -2.91 3.06
CA GLU A 18 -5.34 -4.37 3.13
C GLU A 18 -6.25 -4.98 2.07
N THR A 19 -7.49 -4.51 1.99
CA THR A 19 -8.46 -4.99 0.99
C THR A 19 -7.93 -4.77 -0.42
N PHE A 20 -7.36 -3.59 -0.72
CA PHE A 20 -6.79 -3.28 -2.03
C PHE A 20 -5.63 -4.23 -2.37
N PHE A 21 -4.67 -4.43 -1.47
CA PHE A 21 -3.53 -5.30 -1.75
C PHE A 21 -3.93 -6.78 -1.80
N VAL A 22 -4.90 -7.23 -1.01
CA VAL A 22 -5.45 -8.58 -1.11
C VAL A 22 -6.17 -8.78 -2.44
N GLN A 23 -6.92 -7.80 -2.93
CA GLN A 23 -7.55 -7.87 -4.26
C GLN A 23 -6.50 -7.86 -5.39
N LEU A 24 -5.42 -7.09 -5.25
CA LEU A 24 -4.42 -6.92 -6.29
C LEU A 24 -3.43 -8.09 -6.38
N PHE A 25 -2.98 -8.60 -5.22
CA PHE A 25 -1.91 -9.59 -5.13
C PHE A 25 -2.37 -10.95 -4.60
N GLY A 26 -3.55 -11.02 -3.99
CA GLY A 26 -4.05 -12.20 -3.29
C GLY A 26 -3.76 -12.16 -1.78
N TRP A 27 -4.50 -12.98 -1.04
CA TRP A 27 -4.37 -13.08 0.40
C TRP A 27 -2.99 -13.61 0.82
N GLY A 28 -2.38 -13.00 1.84
CA GLY A 28 -1.06 -13.36 2.37
C GLY A 28 0.13 -12.98 1.47
N LYS A 29 -0.10 -12.24 0.37
CA LYS A 29 0.97 -11.80 -0.55
C LYS A 29 1.50 -10.39 -0.27
N SER A 30 0.80 -9.64 0.57
CA SER A 30 1.20 -8.31 1.02
C SER A 30 1.24 -8.26 2.55
N THR A 31 2.05 -7.36 3.08
CA THR A 31 2.14 -7.12 4.53
C THR A 31 2.05 -5.63 4.76
N ILE A 32 1.21 -5.20 5.70
CA ILE A 32 1.08 -3.80 6.09
C ILE A 32 1.57 -3.66 7.53
N LEU A 33 2.46 -2.70 7.75
CA LEU A 33 3.05 -2.39 9.05
C LEU A 33 2.92 -0.89 9.32
N TRP A 34 2.21 -0.52 10.38
CA TRP A 34 2.18 0.88 10.83
C TRP A 34 3.45 1.22 11.61
N LYS A 35 4.22 2.20 11.11
CA LYS A 35 5.48 2.64 11.73
C LYS A 35 5.62 4.16 11.66
N ARG A 36 5.76 4.81 12.82
CA ARG A 36 6.01 6.26 12.94
C ARG A 36 4.98 7.13 12.18
N GLY A 37 3.69 6.76 12.22
CA GLY A 37 2.62 7.51 11.56
C GLY A 37 2.51 7.29 10.05
N ARG A 38 3.07 6.21 9.53
CA ARG A 38 3.03 5.82 8.11
C ARG A 38 2.80 4.32 7.98
N PHE A 39 2.14 3.88 6.91
CA PHE A 39 2.05 2.47 6.56
C PHE A 39 3.25 2.07 5.70
N GLN A 40 4.04 1.12 6.18
CA GLN A 40 5.01 0.41 5.37
C GLN A 40 4.34 -0.84 4.82
N CYS A 41 4.16 -0.89 3.50
CA CYS A 41 3.54 -2.02 2.83
C CYS A 41 4.61 -2.79 2.06
N THR A 42 4.78 -4.07 2.36
CA THR A 42 5.64 -4.96 1.59
C THR A 42 4.77 -5.70 0.58
N ILE A 43 5.05 -5.51 -0.71
CA ILE A 43 4.28 -6.06 -1.82
C ILE A 43 5.18 -6.87 -2.76
N PRO A 44 4.64 -7.89 -3.46
CA PRO A 44 5.46 -8.85 -4.20
C PRO A 44 6.05 -8.27 -5.50
N ARG A 45 5.49 -7.15 -5.99
CA ARG A 45 6.00 -6.38 -7.14
C ARG A 45 5.62 -4.90 -6.99
N PRO A 46 6.30 -3.98 -7.69
CA PRO A 46 5.89 -2.58 -7.76
C PRO A 46 4.47 -2.43 -8.33
N LEU A 47 3.77 -1.40 -7.86
CA LEU A 47 2.50 -0.98 -8.43
C LEU A 47 2.73 -0.37 -9.82
N ARG A 48 1.87 -0.73 -10.76
CA ARG A 48 1.79 -0.10 -12.08
C ARG A 48 1.22 1.32 -11.93
N PRO A 49 1.48 2.24 -12.87
CA PRO A 49 0.96 3.61 -12.80
C PRO A 49 -0.56 3.68 -12.56
N ASN A 50 -1.33 2.80 -13.20
CA ASN A 50 -2.78 2.74 -13.00
C ASN A 50 -3.18 2.26 -11.60
N GLU A 51 -2.43 1.32 -11.03
CA GLU A 51 -2.66 0.79 -9.67
C GLU A 51 -2.28 1.83 -8.61
N VAL A 52 -1.28 2.68 -8.88
CA VAL A 52 -0.93 3.81 -8.01
C VAL A 52 -2.05 4.85 -7.99
N ILE A 53 -2.69 5.13 -9.13
CA ILE A 53 -3.83 6.05 -9.20
C ILE A 53 -5.01 5.47 -8.39
N GLN A 54 -5.35 4.20 -8.63
CA GLN A 54 -6.42 3.53 -7.87
C GLN A 54 -6.14 3.49 -6.37
N LEU A 55 -4.88 3.28 -5.96
CA LEU A 55 -4.51 3.32 -4.56
C LEU A 55 -4.74 4.71 -3.94
N LYS A 56 -4.40 5.78 -4.66
CA LYS A 56 -4.62 7.17 -4.24
C LYS A 56 -6.09 7.58 -4.20
N GLU A 57 -6.93 6.93 -4.99
CA GLU A 57 -8.38 7.12 -4.95
C GLU A 57 -9.05 6.29 -3.84
N ALA A 58 -8.55 5.07 -3.59
CA ALA A 58 -9.16 4.11 -2.66
C ALA A 58 -8.78 4.35 -1.19
N ALA A 59 -7.53 4.73 -0.95
CA ALA A 59 -7.11 5.32 0.31
C ALA A 59 -6.78 6.77 -0.03
N GLN A 60 -7.16 7.75 0.79
CA GLN A 60 -6.74 9.15 0.68
C GLN A 60 -5.23 9.31 0.90
N VAL A 61 -4.44 8.55 0.14
CA VAL A 61 -3.00 8.46 0.20
C VAL A 61 -2.46 9.77 -0.32
N GLU A 62 -2.10 10.65 0.61
CA GLU A 62 -1.49 11.93 0.27
C GLU A 62 -0.18 11.72 -0.50
N HIS A 63 0.59 10.67 -0.17
CA HIS A 63 1.88 10.38 -0.80
C HIS A 63 2.19 8.88 -0.89
N TYR A 64 2.57 8.45 -2.11
CA TYR A 64 3.17 7.14 -2.40
C TYR A 64 4.67 7.33 -2.63
N GLU A 65 5.51 6.70 -1.81
CA GLU A 65 6.95 6.60 -2.02
C GLU A 65 7.36 5.14 -2.19
N GLN A 66 8.04 4.82 -3.29
CA GLN A 66 8.69 3.53 -3.47
C GLN A 66 10.05 3.59 -2.77
N GLY A 67 10.25 2.77 -1.74
CA GLY A 67 11.57 2.60 -1.14
C GLY A 67 12.50 1.96 -2.17
N SER A 68 13.66 2.59 -2.41
CA SER A 68 14.76 2.02 -3.20
C SER A 68 15.22 0.67 -2.65
#